data_AF-A0A0U9HT54-F1
#
_entry.id   AF-A0A0U9HT54-F1
#
_cell.length_a   1.000
_cell.length_b   1.000
_cell.length_c   1.000
_cell.angle_alpha   90.00
_cell.angle_beta   90.00
_cell.angle_gamma   90.00
#
_symmetry.space_group_name_H-M   'P 1'
#
loop_
_entity.id
_entity.type
_entity.pdbx_description
1 polymer ?
#
loop_
_entity_poly.entity_id
_entity_poly.type
_entity_poly.pdbx_seq_one_letter_code
_entity_poly.pdbx_strand_id
1 'polypeptide(L)' 'MSLTYDEVWISTMREINICKDYIKSYEKQIKKLEDKLGIKASDIKEEMLKDKKIKKLYEKTLALKREKERLKGLEELLK' A
#
# COMPACT_ATOMS: atom_id res chain seq x y z
N MET A 1 27.76 -24.56 4.96
CA MET A 1 26.91 -23.75 5.85
C MET A 1 26.19 -22.76 4.95
N SER A 2 25.11 -23.21 4.31
CA SER A 2 24.52 -22.56 3.12
C SER A 2 23.01 -22.35 3.25
N LEU A 3 22.39 -22.95 4.28
CA LEU A 3 20.94 -22.98 4.48
C LEU A 3 20.37 -21.63 4.95
N THR A 4 21.17 -20.80 5.62
CA THR A 4 20.70 -19.53 6.17
C THR A 4 20.41 -18.48 5.10
N TYR A 5 21.06 -18.54 3.92
CA TYR A 5 20.83 -17.57 2.85
C TYR A 5 19.54 -17.88 2.08
N ASP A 6 19.27 -19.16 1.81
CA ASP A 6 18.03 -19.63 1.17
C ASP A 6 16.79 -19.36 2.03
N GLU A 7 16.85 -19.63 3.34
CA GLU A 7 15.72 -19.35 4.25
C GLU A 7 15.41 -17.86 4.37
N VAL A 8 16.44 -17.01 4.41
CA VAL A 8 16.28 -15.55 4.43
C VAL A 8 15.73 -15.06 3.09
N TRP A 9 16.20 -15.59 1.97
CA TRP A 9 15.71 -15.22 0.64
C TRP A 9 14.23 -15.62 0.44
N ILE A 10 13.86 -16.84 0.83
CA ILE A 10 12.47 -17.34 0.78
C ILE A 10 11.55 -16.49 1.68
N SER A 11 12.02 -16.12 2.88
CA SER A 11 11.26 -15.29 3.81
C SER A 11 11.04 -13.88 3.25
N THR A 12 12.08 -13.24 2.73
CA THR A 12 11.99 -11.90 2.11
C THR A 12 11.10 -11.93 0.86
N MET A 13 11.18 -12.97 0.03
CA MET A 13 10.32 -13.14 -1.15
C MET A 13 8.84 -13.30 -0.75
N ARG A 14 8.58 -14.03 0.33
CA ARG A 14 7.24 -14.21 0.88
C ARG A 14 6.69 -12.89 1.45
N GLU A 15 7.51 -12.12 2.15
CA GLU A 15 7.14 -10.79 2.66
C GLU A 15 6.82 -9.80 1.52
N ILE A 16 7.57 -9.84 0.41
CA ILE A 16 7.28 -9.03 -0.78
C ILE A 16 5.91 -9.38 -1.36
N ASN A 17 5.59 -10.68 -1.46
CA ASN A 17 4.29 -11.11 -1.95
C ASN A 17 3.15 -10.67 -1.02
N ILE A 18 3.35 -10.76 0.29
CA ILE A 18 2.40 -10.27 1.29
C ILE A 18 2.19 -8.75 1.15
N CYS A 19 3.27 -7.97 0.99
CA CYS A 19 3.18 -6.53 0.74
C CYS A 19 2.44 -6.23 -0.58
N LYS A 20 2.69 -6.99 -1.66
CA LYS A 20 1.97 -6.86 -2.93
C LYS A 20 0.47 -7.13 -2.78
N ASP A 21 0.09 -8.15 -2.04
CA ASP A 21 -1.31 -8.47 -1.74
C ASP A 21 -1.99 -7.38 -0.89
N TYR A 22 -1.28 -6.85 0.12
CA TYR A 22 -1.78 -5.72 0.90
C TYR A 22 -1.99 -4.48 0.03
N ILE A 23 -1.04 -4.12 -0.82
CA ILE A 23 -1.17 -3.00 -1.76
C ILE A 23 -2.41 -3.19 -2.64
N LYS A 24 -2.59 -4.39 -3.22
CA LYS A 24 -3.74 -4.70 -4.08
C LYS A 24 -5.07 -4.59 -3.34
N SER A 25 -5.10 -5.02 -2.07
CA SER A 25 -6.27 -4.86 -1.19
C SER A 25 -6.57 -3.39 -0.93
N TYR A 26 -5.56 -2.59 -0.62
CA TYR A 26 -5.70 -1.15 -0.43
C TYR A 26 -6.18 -0.43 -1.70
N GLU A 27 -5.64 -0.76 -2.88
CA GLU A 27 -6.11 -0.21 -4.17
C GLU A 27 -7.57 -0.52 -4.42
N LYS A 28 -7.99 -1.77 -4.18
CA LYS A 28 -9.39 -2.18 -4.34
C LYS A 28 -10.33 -1.44 -3.37
N GLN A 29 -9.87 -1.18 -2.15
CA GLN A 29 -10.64 -0.42 -1.17
C GLN A 29 -10.71 1.06 -1.50
N ILE A 30 -9.62 1.64 -1.99
CA ILE A 30 -9.57 3.03 -2.46
C ILE A 30 -10.53 3.19 -3.64
N LYS A 31 -10.43 2.33 -4.66
CA LYS A 31 -11.30 2.37 -5.83
C LYS A 31 -12.79 2.26 -5.45
N LYS A 32 -13.14 1.35 -4.54
CA LYS A 32 -14.51 1.25 -3.99
C LYS A 32 -14.97 2.51 -3.26
N LEU A 33 -14.07 3.22 -2.59
CA LEU A 33 -14.38 4.47 -1.90
C LEU A 33 -14.47 5.63 -2.89
N GLU A 34 -13.63 5.66 -3.92
CA GLU A 34 -13.70 6.62 -5.04
C GLU A 34 -15.03 6.46 -5.80
N ASP A 35 -15.42 5.24 -6.15
CA ASP A 35 -16.71 4.94 -6.81
C ASP A 35 -17.91 5.36 -5.93
N LYS A 36 -17.81 5.19 -4.62
CA LYS A 36 -18.88 5.58 -3.67
C LYS A 36 -18.97 7.08 -3.44
N LEU A 37 -17.85 7.79 -3.48
CA LEU A 37 -17.77 9.22 -3.21
C LEU A 37 -17.82 10.07 -4.49
N GLY A 38 -17.61 9.46 -5.66
CA GLY A 38 -17.49 10.16 -6.94
C GLY A 38 -16.26 11.06 -7.04
N ILE A 39 -15.28 10.89 -6.14
CA ILE A 39 -14.11 11.74 -5.99
C ILE A 39 -12.86 10.88 -6.11
N LYS A 40 -11.90 11.29 -6.93
CA LYS A 40 -10.59 10.63 -7.00
C LYS A 40 -9.74 11.04 -5.80
N ALA A 41 -8.92 10.10 -5.33
CA ALA A 41 -7.95 10.35 -4.28
C ALA A 41 -6.99 11.52 -4.59
N SER A 42 -6.70 11.75 -5.86
CA SER A 42 -5.85 12.85 -6.34
C SER A 42 -6.53 14.22 -6.32
N ASP A 43 -7.86 14.25 -6.28
CA ASP A 43 -8.67 15.48 -6.31
C ASP A 43 -9.12 15.91 -4.90
N ILE A 44 -8.63 15.24 -3.85
CA ILE A 44 -8.92 15.61 -2.46
C ILE A 44 -8.25 16.95 -2.14
N LYS A 45 -9.06 18.01 -2.00
CA LYS A 45 -8.62 19.32 -1.48
C LYS A 45 -8.67 19.34 0.04
N GLU A 46 -7.84 20.18 0.67
CA GLU A 46 -7.83 20.38 2.13
C GLU A 46 -9.20 20.77 2.71
N GLU A 47 -10.03 21.46 1.93
CA GLU A 47 -11.39 21.82 2.34
C GLU A 47 -12.32 20.60 2.48
N MET A 48 -12.05 19.53 1.73
CA MET A 48 -12.82 18.28 1.72
C MET A 48 -12.41 17.33 2.85
N LEU A 49 -11.28 17.57 3.52
CA LEU A 49 -10.83 16.81 4.70
C LEU A 49 -11.69 17.04 5.95
N LYS A 50 -12.61 18.02 5.91
CA LYS A 50 -13.68 18.17 6.92
C LYS A 50 -14.61 16.95 6.94
N ASP A 51 -14.75 16.27 5.81
CA ASP A 51 -15.61 15.10 5.69
C ASP A 51 -14.90 13.82 6.15
N LYS A 52 -15.46 13.16 7.17
CA LYS A 52 -14.85 11.98 7.81
C LYS A 52 -14.61 10.83 6.83
N LYS A 53 -15.42 10.73 5.78
CA LYS A 53 -15.29 9.72 4.71
C LYS A 53 -14.12 10.03 3.76
N ILE A 54 -13.93 11.29 3.41
CA ILE A 54 -12.85 11.75 2.53
C ILE A 54 -11.51 11.69 3.26
N LYS A 55 -11.49 12.05 4.55
CA LYS A 55 -10.32 11.83 5.40
C LYS A 55 -9.90 10.36 5.44
N LYS A 56 -10.86 9.43 5.55
CA LYS A 56 -10.58 8.00 5.53
C LYS A 56 -10.06 7.49 4.17
N LEU A 57 -10.52 8.09 3.07
CA LEU A 57 -9.99 7.82 1.73
C LEU A 57 -8.53 8.28 1.63
N TYR A 58 -8.24 9.51 2.08
CA TYR A 58 -6.90 10.09 2.11
C TYR A 58 -5.92 9.32 3.01
N GLU A 59 -6.34 8.92 4.20
CA GLU A 59 -5.51 8.11 5.10
C GLU A 59 -5.15 6.75 4.47
N LYS A 60 -6.10 6.13 3.76
CA LYS A 60 -5.85 4.86 3.06
C LYS A 60 -4.92 5.02 1.87
N THR A 61 -5.01 6.11 1.11
CA THR A 61 -4.10 6.36 -0.02
C THR A 61 -2.69 6.64 0.49
N LEU A 62 -2.56 7.33 1.61
CA LEU A 62 -1.28 7.58 2.28
C LEU A 62 -0.68 6.28 2.85
N ALA A 63 -1.50 5.42 3.46
CA ALA A 63 -1.08 4.08 3.91
C ALA A 63 -0.59 3.21 2.74
N LEU A 64 -1.30 3.25 1.60
CA LEU A 64 -0.88 2.55 0.39
C LEU A 64 0.47 3.07 -0.13
N LYS A 65 0.69 4.39 -0.10
CA LYS A 65 1.97 4.98 -0.53
C LYS A 65 3.13 4.52 0.35
N ARG A 66 2.93 4.45 1.66
CA ARG A 66 3.92 3.90 2.62
C ARG A 66 4.22 2.43 2.34
N GLU A 67 3.20 1.61 2.08
CA GLU A 67 3.41 0.20 1.73
C GLU A 67 4.15 0.03 0.40
N LYS A 68 3.93 0.91 -0.59
CA LYS A 68 4.71 0.93 -1.84
C LYS A 68 6.18 1.31 -1.61
N GLU A 69 6.45 2.29 -0.74
CA GLU A 69 7.83 2.64 -0.36
C GLU A 69 8.53 1.49 0.38
N ARG A 70 7.80 0.82 1.28
CA ARG A 70 8.29 -0.34 2.02
C ARG A 70 8.59 -1.53 1.11
N LEU A 71 7.72 -1.79 0.12
CA LEU A 71 7.96 -2.78 -0.93
C LEU A 71 9.23 -2.46 -1.71
N LYS A 72 9.41 -1.19 -2.10
CA LYS A 72 10.60 -0.75 -2.84
C LYS A 72 11.89 -0.99 -2.05
N GLY A 73 11.88 -0.72 -0.74
CA GLY A 73 13.02 -1.03 0.13
C GLY A 73 13.30 -2.53 0.25
N LEU A 74 12.27 -3.38 0.31
CA LEU A 74 12.45 -4.84 0.27
C LEU A 74 12.99 -5.35 -1.07
N GLU A 75 12.55 -4.76 -2.19
CA GLU A 75 13.06 -5.08 -3.52
C GLU A 75 14.52 -4.60 -3.71
N GLU A 76 14.92 -3.50 -3.08
CA GLU A 76 16.32 -3.02 -3.08
C GLU A 76 17.23 -3.92 -2.22
N LEU A 77 16.74 -4.50 -1.13
CA LEU A 77 17.49 -5.44 -0.28
C LEU A 77 17.77 -6.79 -0.95
N LEU A 78 16.99 -7.15 -1.99
CA LEU A 78 17.16 -8.38 -2.76
C LEU A 78 18.08 -8.21 -4.00
N LYS A 79 18.60 -7.01 -4.23
CA LYS A 79 19.40 -6.64 -5.41
C LYS A 79 20.89 -6.71 -5.12
#